data_AF-A0A381IAD8-F1
#
_entry.id   AF-A0A381IAD8-F1
#
_cell.length_a   1.000
_cell.length_b   1.000
_cell.length_c   1.000
_cell.angle_alpha   90.00
_cell.angle_beta   90.00
_cell.angle_gamma   90.00
#
_symmetry.space_group_name_H-M   'P 1'
#
loop_
_entity.id
_entity.type
_entity.pdbx_description
1 polymer ?
#
loop_
_entity_poly.entity_id
_entity_poly.type
_entity_poly.pdbx_seq_one_letter_code
_entity_poly.pdbx_strand_id
1 'polypeptide(L)'
;MTKSVEAIDKTIQEHNPDIVISVGQAGGRFDITPERVAINIDDFRIKDNEGNQVIDTIIKEDGEPAYFSKLPVKAMVKHMNENKIPASVSNTAGTFVCNHVMYGILYMIDKKYPNIRGGFIHIPYTTSQVIDKKNTPFMSLEEIVKGLELAIEACIIYKEDVKEIGGEIS
;
A
#
# COMPACT_ATOMS: atom_id res chain seq x y z
N MET A 1 -6.57 -14.92 8.66
CA MET A 1 -6.47 -13.80 7.69
C MET A 1 -7.21 -12.53 8.11
N THR A 2 -8.36 -12.57 8.77
CA THR A 2 -9.11 -11.34 9.13
C THR A 2 -8.45 -10.49 10.23
N LYS A 3 -7.51 -11.05 11.00
CA LYS A 3 -6.90 -10.37 12.17
C LYS A 3 -6.26 -9.02 11.84
N SER A 4 -5.63 -8.89 10.67
CA SER A 4 -5.02 -7.62 10.26
C SER A 4 -6.08 -6.54 10.01
N VAL A 5 -7.14 -6.87 9.27
CA VAL A 5 -8.25 -5.95 8.99
C VAL A 5 -9.06 -5.65 10.26
N GLU A 6 -9.28 -6.63 11.13
CA GLU A 6 -9.93 -6.45 12.44
C GLU A 6 -9.14 -5.53 13.36
N ALA A 7 -7.81 -5.69 13.41
CA ALA A 7 -6.95 -4.81 14.18
C ALA A 7 -7.03 -3.37 13.65
N ILE A 8 -7.05 -3.19 12.33
CA ILE A 8 -7.20 -1.87 11.71
C ILE A 8 -8.57 -1.25 12.03
N ASP A 9 -9.67 -2.01 11.92
CA ASP A 9 -11.02 -1.51 12.27
C ASP A 9 -11.06 -1.02 13.72
N LYS A 10 -10.46 -1.80 14.64
CA LYS A 10 -10.36 -1.42 16.05
C LYS A 10 -9.56 -0.12 16.24
N THR A 11 -8.40 0.00 15.60
CA THR A 11 -7.57 1.21 15.68
C THR A 11 -8.27 2.42 15.06
N ILE A 12 -9.05 2.25 13.99
CA ILE A 12 -9.88 3.32 13.41
C ILE A 12 -10.91 3.80 14.44
N GLN A 13 -11.58 2.89 15.14
CA GLN A 13 -12.56 3.24 16.18
C GLN A 13 -11.93 3.96 17.37
N GLU A 14 -10.73 3.54 17.78
CA GLU A 14 -10.00 4.12 18.92
C GLU A 14 -9.45 5.52 18.63
N HIS A 15 -8.93 5.75 17.42
CA HIS A 15 -8.21 6.98 17.09
C HIS A 15 -8.97 7.94 16.18
N ASN A 16 -10.05 7.49 15.54
CA ASN A 16 -10.85 8.26 14.59
C ASN A 16 -10.00 9.07 13.57
N PRO A 17 -9.12 8.41 12.79
CA PRO A 17 -8.18 9.08 11.92
C PRO A 17 -8.85 9.64 10.65
N ASP A 18 -8.34 10.75 10.12
CA ASP A 18 -8.73 11.25 8.79
C ASP A 18 -8.11 10.42 7.63
N ILE A 19 -6.96 9.78 7.90
CA ILE A 19 -6.16 9.06 6.89
C ILE A 19 -5.61 7.76 7.47
N VAL A 20 -5.75 6.66 6.73
CA VAL A 20 -5.15 5.35 7.05
C VAL A 20 -4.21 4.92 5.92
N ILE A 21 -2.91 4.86 6.22
CA ILE A 21 -1.88 4.39 5.27
C ILE A 21 -1.27 3.12 5.82
N SER A 22 -1.45 2.01 5.11
CA SER A 22 -0.71 0.77 5.41
C SER A 22 0.58 0.70 4.61
N VAL A 23 1.61 0.12 5.22
CA VAL A 23 2.93 -0.03 4.61
C VAL A 23 3.31 -1.50 4.61
N GLY A 24 3.78 -2.00 3.46
CA GLY A 24 4.27 -3.36 3.30
C GLY A 24 5.57 -3.40 2.51
N GLN A 25 6.30 -4.50 2.59
CA GLN A 25 7.54 -4.66 1.84
C GLN A 25 7.34 -5.42 0.53
N ALA A 26 7.79 -4.85 -0.58
CA ALA A 26 7.85 -5.49 -1.89
C ALA A 26 9.32 -5.73 -2.28
N GLY A 27 9.84 -6.86 -1.84
CA GLY A 27 11.21 -7.26 -2.15
C GLY A 27 11.47 -7.34 -3.66
N GLY A 28 12.50 -6.63 -4.13
CA GLY A 28 12.87 -6.57 -5.55
C GLY A 28 12.44 -5.29 -6.27
N ARG A 29 11.52 -4.49 -5.71
CA ARG A 29 11.29 -3.12 -6.17
C ARG A 29 12.49 -2.24 -5.80
N PHE A 30 12.78 -1.24 -6.63
CA PHE A 30 13.90 -0.31 -6.39
C PHE A 30 13.47 0.98 -5.67
N ASP A 31 12.17 1.27 -5.68
CA ASP A 31 11.58 2.54 -5.23
C ASP A 31 10.37 2.35 -4.30
N ILE A 32 9.92 3.44 -3.69
CA ILE A 32 8.71 3.48 -2.88
C ILE A 32 7.50 3.59 -3.81
N THR A 33 6.49 2.76 -3.58
CA THR A 33 5.39 2.59 -4.52
C THR A 33 4.02 2.72 -3.84
N PRO A 34 3.41 3.93 -3.86
CA PRO A 34 2.00 4.08 -3.55
C PRO A 34 1.15 3.24 -4.51
N GLU A 35 0.26 2.42 -3.95
CA GLU A 35 -0.58 1.49 -4.71
C GLU A 35 -1.86 2.17 -5.20
N ARG A 36 -2.14 2.02 -6.50
CA ARG A 36 -3.33 2.61 -7.13
C ARG A 36 -4.60 1.83 -6.81
N VAL A 37 -4.51 0.50 -6.72
CA VAL A 37 -5.68 -0.39 -6.71
C VAL A 37 -5.43 -1.64 -5.86
N ALA A 38 -6.45 -2.06 -5.13
CA ALA A 38 -6.55 -3.36 -4.50
C ALA A 38 -7.65 -4.18 -5.18
N ILE A 39 -7.40 -5.48 -5.38
CA ILE A 39 -8.32 -6.40 -6.06
C ILE A 39 -8.92 -7.40 -5.06
N ASN A 40 -10.14 -7.83 -5.29
CA ASN A 40 -10.91 -8.70 -4.38
C ASN A 40 -10.50 -10.18 -4.49
N ILE A 41 -9.22 -10.48 -4.33
CA ILE A 41 -8.71 -11.85 -4.37
C ILE A 41 -7.51 -12.05 -3.45
N ASP A 42 -7.53 -13.16 -2.73
CA ASP A 42 -6.39 -13.74 -2.04
C ASP A 42 -5.90 -14.96 -2.83
N ASP A 43 -4.64 -14.90 -3.28
CA ASP A 43 -3.93 -16.00 -3.93
C ASP A 43 -2.47 -16.03 -3.45
N PHE A 44 -2.21 -16.87 -2.46
CA PHE A 44 -1.01 -16.86 -1.64
C PHE A 44 0.00 -17.88 -2.16
N ARG A 45 1.00 -17.39 -2.90
CA ARG A 45 2.12 -18.24 -3.38
C ARG A 45 2.91 -18.90 -2.23
N ILE A 46 2.94 -18.28 -1.06
CA ILE A 46 3.60 -18.77 0.15
C ILE A 46 2.64 -18.72 1.34
N LYS A 47 2.93 -19.45 2.42
CA LYS A 47 2.15 -19.36 3.65
C LYS A 47 2.33 -18.01 4.35
N ASP A 48 1.27 -17.53 4.98
CA ASP A 48 1.37 -16.44 5.95
C ASP A 48 2.02 -16.90 7.27
N ASN A 49 2.18 -15.99 8.22
CA ASN A 49 2.82 -16.27 9.51
C ASN A 49 2.04 -17.27 10.39
N GLU A 50 0.75 -17.48 10.13
CA GLU A 50 -0.08 -18.47 10.82
C GLU A 50 -0.16 -19.79 10.06
N GLY A 51 0.57 -19.91 8.94
CA GLY A 51 0.60 -21.11 8.11
C GLY A 51 -0.55 -21.19 7.10
N ASN A 52 -1.36 -20.14 6.95
CA ASN A 52 -2.47 -20.11 5.99
C ASN A 52 -1.92 -19.94 4.57
N GLN A 53 -2.48 -20.70 3.62
CA GLN A 53 -2.21 -20.55 2.19
C GLN A 53 -3.53 -20.64 1.46
N VAL A 54 -4.02 -19.50 0.99
CA VAL A 54 -5.30 -19.37 0.29
C VAL A 54 -5.06 -19.31 -1.21
N ILE A 55 -5.99 -19.85 -1.98
CA ILE A 55 -5.90 -19.94 -3.42
C ILE A 55 -7.24 -19.46 -3.98
N ASP A 56 -7.19 -18.52 -4.92
CA ASP A 56 -8.34 -18.02 -5.70
C ASP A 56 -9.61 -17.73 -4.87
N THR A 57 -9.44 -17.08 -3.72
CA THR A 57 -10.56 -16.81 -2.79
C THR A 57 -10.91 -15.34 -2.76
N ILE A 58 -12.22 -15.05 -2.83
CA ILE A 58 -12.77 -13.71 -2.72
C ILE A 58 -12.56 -13.19 -1.29
N ILE A 59 -12.08 -11.95 -1.14
CA ILE A 59 -11.84 -11.34 0.18
C ILE A 59 -13.15 -10.93 0.85
N LYS A 60 -14.06 -10.30 0.08
CA LYS A 60 -15.41 -9.91 0.52
C LYS A 60 -16.44 -10.17 -0.58
N GLU A 61 -17.39 -11.06 -0.31
CA GLU A 61 -18.47 -11.43 -1.24
C GLU A 61 -19.41 -10.24 -1.58
N ASP A 62 -19.56 -9.29 -0.67
CA ASP A 62 -20.40 -8.08 -0.83
C ASP A 62 -19.60 -6.83 -1.21
N GLY A 63 -18.31 -6.99 -1.55
CA GLY A 63 -17.42 -5.92 -1.96
C GLY A 63 -17.27 -5.82 -3.48
N GLU A 64 -16.82 -4.65 -3.96
CA GLU A 64 -16.52 -4.44 -5.38
C GLU A 64 -15.37 -5.34 -5.87
N PRO A 65 -15.28 -5.65 -7.17
CA PRO A 65 -14.17 -6.43 -7.72
C PRO A 65 -12.78 -5.84 -7.45
N ALA A 66 -12.72 -4.51 -7.35
CA ALA A 66 -11.51 -3.77 -7.00
C ALA A 66 -11.89 -2.43 -6.38
N TYR A 67 -11.01 -1.92 -5.51
CA TYR A 67 -11.09 -0.57 -4.99
C TYR A 67 -9.85 0.24 -5.36
N PHE A 68 -10.06 1.45 -5.84
CA PHE A 68 -8.98 2.42 -6.02
C PHE A 68 -8.62 3.09 -4.70
N SER A 69 -7.33 3.34 -4.52
CA SER A 69 -6.81 4.13 -3.39
C SER A 69 -7.53 5.47 -3.30
N LYS A 70 -7.80 5.90 -2.06
CA LYS A 70 -8.35 7.23 -1.75
C LYS A 70 -7.26 8.22 -1.33
N LEU A 71 -5.99 7.84 -1.48
CA LEU A 71 -4.82 8.71 -1.31
C LEU A 71 -4.47 9.41 -2.63
N PRO A 72 -3.84 10.61 -2.59
CA PRO A 72 -3.36 11.29 -3.79
C PRO A 72 -2.05 10.67 -4.29
N VAL A 73 -2.12 9.45 -4.84
CA VAL A 73 -0.95 8.61 -5.13
C VAL A 73 0.05 9.25 -6.09
N LYS A 74 -0.41 10.03 -7.08
CA LYS A 74 0.51 10.75 -7.98
C LYS A 74 1.14 11.94 -7.27
N ALA A 75 0.40 12.64 -6.41
CA ALA A 75 0.96 13.74 -5.64
C ALA A 75 2.03 13.24 -4.64
N MET A 76 1.80 12.09 -4.03
CA MET A 76 2.79 11.41 -3.17
C MET A 76 4.07 11.11 -3.95
N VAL A 77 3.94 10.50 -5.13
CA VAL A 77 5.08 10.19 -6.01
C VAL A 77 5.82 11.44 -6.44
N LYS A 78 5.09 12.47 -6.88
CA LYS A 78 5.66 13.77 -7.25
C LYS A 78 6.48 14.37 -6.11
N HIS A 79 5.88 14.47 -4.92
CA HIS A 79 6.50 15.09 -3.75
C HIS A 79 7.76 14.35 -3.30
N MET A 80 7.74 13.01 -3.32
CA MET A 80 8.94 12.20 -3.07
C MET A 80 10.05 12.45 -4.11
N ASN A 81 9.71 12.42 -5.40
CA ASN A 81 10.67 12.60 -6.48
C ASN A 81 11.29 14.02 -6.49
N GLU A 82 10.49 15.07 -6.21
CA GLU A 82 10.98 16.45 -6.06
C GLU A 82 12.01 16.57 -4.92
N ASN A 83 11.83 15.77 -3.87
CA ASN A 83 12.74 15.65 -2.72
C ASN A 83 13.80 14.54 -2.87
N LYS A 84 14.03 14.08 -4.11
CA LYS A 84 15.09 13.12 -4.46
C LYS A 84 14.95 11.72 -3.84
N ILE A 85 13.73 11.32 -3.47
CA ILE A 85 13.42 9.94 -3.10
C ILE A 85 12.75 9.24 -4.29
N PRO A 86 13.34 8.15 -4.82
CA PRO A 86 12.74 7.39 -5.93
C PRO A 86 11.35 6.87 -5.56
N ALA A 87 10.36 7.21 -6.39
CA ALA A 87 9.01 6.70 -6.25
C ALA A 87 8.28 6.59 -7.60
N SER A 88 7.35 5.64 -7.67
CA SER A 88 6.45 5.44 -8.80
C SER A 88 5.08 4.95 -8.33
N VAL A 89 4.04 5.08 -9.18
CA VAL A 89 2.73 4.53 -8.84
C VAL A 89 2.70 3.07 -9.26
N SER A 90 2.33 2.18 -8.35
CA SER A 90 2.11 0.76 -8.66
C SER A 90 0.63 0.51 -8.98
N ASN A 91 0.39 -0.35 -9.98
CA ASN A 91 -0.95 -0.77 -10.40
C ASN A 91 -1.33 -2.17 -9.91
N THR A 92 -0.50 -2.79 -9.05
CA THR A 92 -0.83 -4.04 -8.37
C THR A 92 -0.12 -4.14 -7.02
N ALA A 93 -0.91 -4.34 -5.96
CA ALA A 93 -0.40 -4.67 -4.63
C ALA A 93 -0.06 -6.17 -4.48
N GLY A 94 -0.11 -6.95 -5.56
CA GLY A 94 -0.03 -8.40 -5.56
C GLY A 94 -1.35 -9.06 -5.14
N THR A 95 -1.28 -10.32 -4.72
CA THR A 95 -2.42 -11.13 -4.26
C THR A 95 -2.20 -11.76 -2.88
N PHE A 96 -1.16 -11.28 -2.18
CA PHE A 96 -0.82 -11.72 -0.83
C PHE A 96 -1.42 -10.77 0.23
N VAL A 97 -0.96 -10.90 1.48
CA VAL A 97 -1.46 -10.14 2.64
C VAL A 97 -1.45 -8.62 2.43
N CYS A 98 -0.52 -8.06 1.65
CA CYS A 98 -0.51 -6.62 1.34
C CYS A 98 -1.78 -6.17 0.59
N ASN A 99 -2.17 -6.91 -0.45
CA ASN A 99 -3.41 -6.66 -1.18
C ASN A 99 -4.63 -6.90 -0.28
N HIS A 100 -4.63 -7.99 0.51
CA HIS A 100 -5.69 -8.27 1.49
C HIS A 100 -5.95 -7.08 2.43
N VAL A 101 -4.88 -6.51 2.99
CA VAL A 101 -4.96 -5.37 3.91
C VAL A 101 -5.47 -4.12 3.19
N MET A 102 -4.92 -3.79 2.02
CA MET A 102 -5.36 -2.62 1.25
C MET A 102 -6.84 -2.74 0.86
N TYR A 103 -7.25 -3.92 0.37
CA TYR A 103 -8.64 -4.19 0.01
C TYR A 103 -9.56 -4.06 1.23
N GLY A 104 -9.17 -4.63 2.38
CA GLY A 104 -9.92 -4.53 3.63
C GLY A 104 -10.14 -3.08 4.09
N ILE A 105 -9.10 -2.23 4.03
CA ILE A 105 -9.20 -0.80 4.37
C ILE A 105 -10.18 -0.10 3.44
N LEU A 106 -10.04 -0.29 2.12
CA LEU A 106 -10.87 0.40 1.14
C LEU A 106 -12.32 -0.07 1.18
N TYR A 107 -12.56 -1.36 1.44
CA TYR A 107 -13.89 -1.91 1.70
C TYR A 107 -14.52 -1.27 2.95
N MET A 108 -13.76 -1.11 4.05
CA MET A 108 -14.29 -0.44 5.25
C MET A 108 -14.59 1.03 5.01
N ILE A 109 -13.78 1.73 4.21
CA ILE A 109 -14.06 3.11 3.80
C ILE A 109 -15.37 3.17 3.01
N ASP A 110 -15.57 2.26 2.06
CA ASP A 110 -16.80 2.17 1.26
C ASP A 110 -18.05 1.89 2.11
N LYS A 111 -17.97 0.92 3.03
CA LYS A 111 -19.16 0.44 3.77
C LYS A 111 -19.43 1.16 5.08
N LYS A 112 -18.40 1.70 5.75
CA LYS A 112 -18.49 2.12 7.16
C LYS A 112 -17.90 3.51 7.42
N TYR A 113 -16.83 3.89 6.73
CA TYR A 113 -16.06 5.11 7.03
C TYR A 113 -15.85 6.01 5.81
N PRO A 114 -16.92 6.54 5.18
CA PRO A 114 -16.83 7.25 3.91
C PRO A 114 -16.01 8.55 3.95
N ASN A 115 -15.74 9.08 5.14
CA ASN A 115 -14.97 10.31 5.34
C ASN A 115 -13.46 10.06 5.48
N ILE A 116 -13.02 8.80 5.64
CA ILE A 116 -11.62 8.44 5.77
C ILE A 116 -10.99 8.27 4.39
N ARG A 117 -9.78 8.82 4.20
CA ARG A 117 -8.94 8.46 3.05
C ARG A 117 -8.02 7.30 3.42
N GLY A 118 -7.82 6.35 2.53
CA GLY A 118 -6.92 5.25 2.80
C GLY A 118 -6.32 4.61 1.56
N GLY A 119 -5.23 3.88 1.78
CA GLY A 119 -4.46 3.23 0.72
C GLY A 119 -3.25 2.48 1.28
N PHE A 120 -2.33 2.15 0.39
CA PHE A 120 -1.17 1.32 0.70
C PHE A 120 0.10 1.86 0.03
N ILE A 121 1.24 1.66 0.67
CA ILE A 121 2.56 1.96 0.12
C ILE A 121 3.43 0.72 0.26
N HIS A 122 4.02 0.28 -0.85
CA HIS A 122 5.09 -0.70 -0.82
C HIS A 122 6.45 -0.02 -0.71
N ILE A 123 7.32 -0.57 0.14
CA ILE A 123 8.72 -0.16 0.31
C ILE A 123 9.66 -1.27 -0.19
N PRO A 124 10.85 -0.94 -0.68
CA PRO A 124 11.83 -1.93 -1.13
C PRO A 124 12.47 -2.67 0.05
N TYR A 125 13.43 -3.55 -0.24
CA TYR A 125 14.29 -4.10 0.79
C TYR A 125 15.16 -3.03 1.43
N THR A 126 15.53 -3.24 2.70
CA THR A 126 16.59 -2.48 3.35
C THR A 126 17.96 -3.08 3.06
N THR A 127 19.03 -2.31 3.29
CA THR A 127 20.42 -2.76 3.12
C THR A 127 20.73 -4.07 3.85
N SER A 128 20.21 -4.25 5.07
CA SER A 128 20.48 -5.48 5.86
C SER A 128 19.81 -6.73 5.30
N GLN A 129 18.79 -6.59 4.44
CA GLN A 129 18.03 -7.71 3.88
C GLN A 129 18.58 -8.23 2.55
N VAL A 130 19.59 -7.57 1.98
CA VAL A 130 20.16 -7.90 0.66
C VAL A 130 21.64 -8.31 0.70
N ILE A 131 22.23 -8.46 1.90
CA ILE A 131 23.64 -8.84 2.08
C ILE A 131 24.04 -10.05 1.23
N ASP A 132 23.17 -11.07 1.17
CA ASP A 132 23.40 -12.30 0.41
C ASP A 132 22.58 -12.39 -0.90
N LYS A 133 21.97 -11.29 -1.34
CA LYS A 133 21.08 -11.23 -2.52
C LYS A 133 21.69 -10.37 -3.62
N LYS A 134 22.60 -10.95 -4.40
CA LYS A 134 23.25 -10.27 -5.53
C LYS A 134 22.22 -9.65 -6.48
N ASN A 135 22.53 -8.46 -7.02
CA ASN A 135 21.71 -7.72 -7.98
C ASN A 135 20.27 -7.40 -7.51
N THR A 136 20.02 -7.40 -6.19
CA THR A 136 18.69 -7.09 -5.64
C THR A 136 18.63 -5.61 -5.26
N PRO A 137 17.67 -4.83 -5.80
CA PRO A 137 17.48 -3.44 -5.38
C PRO A 137 17.13 -3.31 -3.90
N PHE A 138 17.58 -2.22 -3.30
CA PHE A 138 17.30 -1.86 -1.91
C PHE A 138 17.35 -0.35 -1.75
N MET A 139 16.85 0.14 -0.63
CA MET A 139 16.94 1.53 -0.19
C MET A 139 17.37 1.55 1.28
N SER A 140 18.08 2.59 1.71
CA SER A 140 18.43 2.69 3.13
C SER A 140 17.18 2.91 3.98
N LEU A 141 17.21 2.48 5.25
CA LEU A 141 16.08 2.69 6.16
C LEU A 141 15.77 4.19 6.34
N GLU A 142 16.80 5.02 6.36
CA GLU A 142 16.66 6.48 6.47
C GLU A 142 15.90 7.07 5.27
N GLU A 143 16.25 6.68 4.05
CA GLU A 143 15.55 7.11 2.83
C GLU A 143 14.10 6.59 2.79
N ILE A 144 13.85 5.36 3.26
CA ILE A 144 12.48 4.81 3.36
C ILE A 144 11.65 5.65 4.32
N VAL A 145 12.17 5.93 5.52
CA VAL A 145 11.47 6.77 6.50
C VAL A 145 11.21 8.15 5.91
N LYS A 146 12.21 8.77 5.29
CA LYS A 146 12.06 10.08 4.66
C LYS A 146 10.99 10.08 3.56
N GLY A 147 10.98 9.04 2.73
CA GLY A 147 9.97 8.87 1.68
C GLY A 147 8.56 8.72 2.24
N LEU A 148 8.38 7.95 3.31
CA LEU A 148 7.08 7.81 3.98
C LEU A 148 6.61 9.12 4.61
N GLU A 149 7.50 9.89 5.24
CA GLU A 149 7.18 11.24 5.75
C GLU A 149 6.70 12.16 4.64
N LEU A 150 7.40 12.19 3.50
CA LEU A 150 7.03 12.96 2.32
C LEU A 150 5.69 12.50 1.72
N ALA A 151 5.46 11.20 1.67
CA ALA A 151 4.19 10.63 1.21
C ALA A 151 3.01 11.05 2.12
N ILE A 152 3.22 11.08 3.43
CA ILE A 152 2.24 11.57 4.40
C ILE A 152 2.01 13.08 4.23
N GLU A 153 3.08 13.86 4.10
CA GLU A 153 3.01 15.31 3.88
C GLU A 153 2.19 15.64 2.63
N ALA A 154 2.41 14.91 1.52
CA ALA A 154 1.63 15.07 0.30
C ALA A 154 0.13 14.80 0.53
N CYS A 155 -0.24 13.86 1.39
CA CYS A 155 -1.66 13.64 1.72
C CYS A 155 -2.30 14.83 2.45
N ILE A 156 -1.51 15.63 3.16
CA ILE A 156 -1.97 16.84 3.86
C ILE A 156 -2.02 18.04 2.92
N ILE A 157 -1.01 18.21 2.07
CA ILE A 157 -0.92 19.31 1.10
C ILE A 157 -2.00 19.18 0.02
N TYR A 158 -2.24 17.96 -0.47
CA TYR A 158 -3.11 17.70 -1.61
C TYR A 158 -4.42 17.02 -1.17
N LYS A 159 -5.53 17.76 -1.31
CA LYS A 159 -6.88 17.20 -1.09
C LYS A 159 -7.33 16.30 -2.25
N GLU A 160 -6.96 16.68 -3.46
CA GLU A 160 -7.20 15.93 -4.70
C GLU A 160 -5.87 15.50 -5.32
N ASP A 161 -5.87 14.40 -6.06
CA ASP A 161 -4.67 13.92 -6.72
C ASP A 161 -4.28 14.80 -7.92
N VAL A 162 -2.98 14.88 -8.21
CA VAL A 162 -2.47 15.66 -9.35
C VAL A 162 -2.65 14.90 -10.66
N LYS A 163 -2.88 15.62 -11.76
CA LYS A 163 -3.01 15.05 -13.10
C LYS A 163 -1.65 14.98 -13.80
N GLU A 164 -0.85 13.98 -13.44
CA GLU A 164 0.47 13.72 -14.03
C GLU A 164 0.56 12.31 -14.65
N ILE A 165 1.59 12.07 -15.46
CA ILE A 165 1.85 10.73 -16.02
C ILE A 165 2.28 9.82 -14.88
N GLY A 166 1.58 8.70 -14.72
CA GLY A 166 1.90 7.64 -13.75
C GLY A 166 1.29 6.30 -14.15
N GLY A 167 1.11 6.13 -15.46
CA GLY A 167 0.71 4.86 -16.08
C GLY A 167 1.95 4.11 -16.55
N GLU A 168 1.80 2.81 -16.73
CA GLU A 168 2.87 1.89 -17.12
C GLU A 168 2.36 0.97 -18.22
N ILE A 169 3.26 0.50 -19.08
CA ILE A 169 2.98 -0.55 -20.06
C ILE A 169 3.61 -1.82 -19.50
N SER A 170 2.77 -2.80 -19.16
CA SER A 170 3.15 -4.13 -18.66
C SER A 170 3.77 -5.01 -19.75
#